data_AF-A0A8D8AZI3-F1
#
_entry.id   AF-A0A8D8AZI3-F1
#
_cell.length_a   1.000
_cell.length_b   1.000
_cell.length_c   1.000
_cell.angle_alpha   90.00
_cell.angle_beta   90.00
_cell.angle_gamma   90.00
#
_symmetry.space_group_name_H-M   'P 1'
#
loop_
_entity.id
_entity.type
_entity.pdbx_description
1 polymer ?
#
loop_
_entity_poly.entity_id
_entity_poly.type
_entity_poly.pdbx_seq_one_letter_code
_entity_poly.pdbx_strand_id
1 'polypeptide(L)'
;AVRGAIPVVRPDRTGPNRYGTKSFVYHSDSRTSQAVKDAFQEKLANELKGRMLKVTTLEDWPLSYTERINGTLIGRGVAFEMLEFLMEKFKFNYTLVMPEHNIVGSSDDMDGSIIELLANEKADIAVAFLPILADARQHILYSTGLDEGEWMMIMIRPLESASGSGLLAPFDRDVWILILVSLLAVGPIIYGLLVIRYYLTKDSEQVRYTLPHCIWFVYGALMKQGSTLSPTGDSTRILFASWWIFITILTSFYTANLTAFLTLSKFTLPINNAEDVRRKSSPFVTIRGNAIEYAIKNSDEALNSLSFLVDKHLVEFTTNLNDSDILMTTVAKKNYVYVRDRPAIEHLVYNDYLVRRKVNPINERSHCPFATATTPFLKRVRAFAYPNSTRWNALFDPQLLNMVEGGLIKFKLLENLPKAEICPQNLGGTERQLKNRDLVMTYLVMLTGFCTSIAVFFSEMFARIMNERKLAKELKELNGPGLKLPPEKITYLSKGVSDSPPPPYAEIFSRHTSGMIGAKGMFGSQIVTDGDAARQMINGRDYMVVKEKNGIGSQLIPMRAPSAAIFQYTYTN
;
A
#
# COMPACT_ATOMS: atom_id res chain seq x y z
N ALA A 1 -47.51 -2.07 -16.74
CA ALA A 1 -46.54 -1.80 -17.83
C ALA A 1 -45.20 -1.57 -17.15
N VAL A 2 -44.14 -2.35 -17.34
CA VAL A 2 -43.52 -2.84 -18.57
C VAL A 2 -42.98 -4.27 -18.34
N ARG A 3 -43.06 -5.09 -19.39
CA ARG A 3 -42.61 -6.49 -19.51
C ARG A 3 -41.21 -6.57 -20.13
N GLY A 4 -40.54 -7.71 -19.88
CA GLY A 4 -39.60 -8.37 -20.80
C GLY A 4 -38.15 -8.38 -20.30
N ALA A 5 -37.36 -9.45 -20.41
CA ALA A 5 -37.57 -10.78 -20.98
C ALA A 5 -36.47 -11.73 -20.45
N ILE A 6 -36.81 -13.01 -20.23
CA ILE A 6 -35.88 -14.11 -19.97
C ILE A 6 -36.06 -15.09 -21.13
N PRO A 7 -34.99 -15.57 -21.80
CA PRO A 7 -35.13 -16.46 -22.94
C PRO A 7 -35.41 -17.90 -22.47
N VAL A 8 -36.42 -18.51 -23.08
CA VAL A 8 -36.80 -19.91 -22.93
C VAL A 8 -36.12 -20.70 -24.06
N VAL A 9 -35.25 -21.64 -23.71
CA VAL A 9 -34.70 -22.63 -24.65
C VAL A 9 -35.48 -23.94 -24.48
N ARG A 10 -36.04 -24.45 -25.58
CA ARG A 10 -36.79 -25.73 -25.64
C ARG A 10 -35.82 -26.92 -25.71
N PRO A 11 -36.17 -28.11 -25.18
CA PRO A 11 -35.39 -29.32 -25.40
C PRO A 11 -35.89 -30.08 -26.64
N ASP A 12 -34.96 -30.46 -27.52
CA ASP A 12 -35.19 -31.40 -28.61
C ASP A 12 -35.11 -32.84 -28.10
N ARG A 13 -35.99 -33.71 -28.61
CA ARG A 13 -35.93 -35.17 -28.45
C ARG A 13 -35.36 -35.78 -29.71
N THR A 14 -34.39 -36.70 -29.59
CA THR A 14 -34.36 -38.04 -30.26
C THR A 14 -32.99 -38.74 -30.15
N GLY A 15 -32.99 -40.00 -29.70
CA GLY A 15 -32.04 -41.06 -30.13
C GLY A 15 -30.99 -41.59 -29.11
N PRO A 16 -30.61 -42.89 -29.13
CA PRO A 16 -30.39 -43.68 -27.90
C PRO A 16 -28.98 -44.29 -27.70
N ASN A 17 -28.60 -44.60 -26.44
CA ASN A 17 -27.87 -45.80 -25.95
C ASN A 17 -27.29 -45.53 -24.54
N ARG A 18 -27.91 -46.03 -23.46
CA ARG A 18 -27.58 -47.28 -22.75
C ARG A 18 -26.10 -47.42 -22.33
N TYR A 19 -25.77 -46.90 -21.13
CA TYR A 19 -25.11 -47.67 -20.06
C TYR A 19 -25.70 -47.18 -18.73
N GLY A 20 -26.34 -48.08 -17.99
CA GLY A 20 -27.09 -47.75 -16.79
C GLY A 20 -26.20 -47.72 -15.56
N THR A 21 -25.85 -46.53 -15.09
CA THR A 21 -25.47 -46.27 -13.70
C THR A 21 -26.73 -45.94 -12.92
N LYS A 22 -27.18 -46.86 -12.05
CA LYS A 22 -28.23 -46.56 -11.06
C LYS A 22 -27.61 -45.67 -9.96
N SER A 23 -27.47 -44.39 -10.23
CA SER A 23 -27.39 -43.39 -9.16
C SER A 23 -28.77 -43.31 -8.51
N PHE A 24 -28.90 -43.75 -7.26
CA PHE A 24 -30.09 -43.50 -6.44
C PHE A 24 -30.12 -42.01 -6.07
N VAL A 25 -30.49 -41.17 -7.04
CA VAL A 25 -30.92 -39.80 -6.78
C VAL A 25 -32.35 -39.91 -6.29
N TYR A 26 -32.55 -39.72 -4.98
CA TYR A 26 -33.89 -39.56 -4.42
C TYR A 26 -34.52 -38.30 -5.03
N HIS A 27 -35.32 -38.47 -6.08
CA HIS A 27 -36.34 -37.48 -6.43
C HIS A 27 -37.31 -37.42 -5.25
N SER A 28 -37.35 -36.26 -4.61
CA SER A 28 -38.23 -35.96 -3.50
C SER A 28 -39.68 -35.95 -3.98
N ASP A 29 -40.35 -37.10 -3.88
CA ASP A 29 -41.78 -37.09 -3.64
C ASP A 29 -41.99 -36.43 -2.27
N SER A 30 -42.61 -35.26 -2.28
CA SER A 30 -42.80 -34.35 -1.14
C SER A 30 -43.79 -34.88 -0.09
N ARG A 31 -43.82 -36.20 0.14
CA ARG A 31 -44.71 -36.91 1.07
C ARG A 31 -44.08 -38.14 1.75
N THR A 32 -42.76 -38.38 1.68
CA THR A 32 -42.13 -39.25 2.68
C THR A 32 -42.14 -38.50 4.02
N SER A 33 -43.03 -38.91 4.93
CA SER A 33 -43.12 -38.37 6.29
C SER A 33 -41.74 -38.37 6.95
N GLN A 34 -41.40 -37.30 7.69
CA GLN A 34 -40.15 -37.20 8.46
C GLN A 34 -39.90 -38.46 9.31
N ALA A 35 -40.98 -39.06 9.83
CA ALA A 35 -40.94 -40.33 10.56
C ALA A 35 -40.33 -41.51 9.78
N VAL A 36 -40.49 -41.56 8.44
CA VAL A 36 -39.91 -42.61 7.59
C VAL A 36 -38.39 -42.42 7.45
N LYS A 37 -37.93 -41.17 7.38
CA LYS A 37 -36.50 -40.86 7.35
C LYS A 37 -35.85 -41.18 8.70
N ASP A 38 -36.50 -40.80 9.78
CA ASP A 38 -36.02 -41.06 11.14
C ASP A 38 -35.95 -42.57 11.43
N ALA A 39 -36.98 -43.34 11.04
CA ALA A 39 -36.98 -44.80 11.18
C ALA A 39 -35.89 -45.48 10.33
N PHE A 40 -35.62 -44.96 9.12
CA PHE A 40 -34.53 -45.46 8.28
C PHE A 40 -33.16 -45.19 8.91
N GLN A 41 -32.94 -44.00 9.46
CA GLN A 41 -31.71 -43.65 10.16
C GLN A 41 -31.50 -44.48 11.41
N GLU A 42 -32.57 -44.75 12.18
CA GLU A 42 -32.50 -45.60 13.37
C GLU A 42 -32.11 -47.04 13.03
N LYS A 43 -32.69 -47.59 11.95
CA LYS A 43 -32.29 -48.91 11.45
C LYS A 43 -30.80 -48.94 11.07
N LEU A 44 -30.34 -47.92 10.35
CA LEU A 44 -28.93 -47.84 9.91
C LEU A 44 -27.97 -47.67 11.10
N ALA A 45 -28.36 -46.89 12.11
CA ALA A 45 -27.61 -46.74 13.36
C ALA A 45 -27.47 -48.07 14.11
N ASN A 46 -28.54 -48.87 14.15
CA ASN A 46 -28.52 -50.20 14.74
C ASN A 46 -27.63 -51.19 13.96
N GLU A 47 -27.58 -51.09 12.62
CA GLU A 47 -26.67 -51.89 11.78
C GLU A 47 -25.19 -51.52 11.98
N LEU A 48 -24.92 -50.26 12.32
CA LEU A 48 -23.57 -49.73 12.52
C LEU A 48 -23.02 -50.05 13.91
N LYS A 49 -23.89 -50.23 14.91
CA LYS A 49 -23.50 -50.49 16.30
C LYS A 49 -22.60 -51.73 16.42
N GLY A 50 -21.40 -51.54 16.97
CA GLY A 50 -20.40 -52.60 17.14
C GLY A 50 -19.63 -53.00 15.88
N ARG A 51 -19.86 -52.36 14.72
CA ARG A 51 -19.03 -52.57 13.53
C ARG A 51 -17.67 -51.88 13.65
N MET A 52 -16.69 -52.45 12.95
CA MET A 52 -15.37 -51.85 12.71
C MET A 52 -15.37 -51.25 11.31
N LEU A 53 -15.37 -49.92 11.19
CA LEU A 53 -15.22 -49.23 9.90
C LEU A 53 -13.75 -49.09 9.52
N LYS A 54 -13.44 -49.24 8.24
CA LYS A 54 -12.12 -48.91 7.70
C LYS A 54 -12.06 -47.43 7.37
N VAL A 55 -11.27 -46.68 8.13
CA VAL A 55 -11.09 -45.25 7.97
C VAL A 55 -9.76 -44.99 7.29
N THR A 56 -9.71 -44.04 6.36
CA THR A 56 -8.46 -43.52 5.80
C THR A 56 -8.31 -42.02 6.09
N THR A 57 -7.09 -41.51 6.07
CA THR A 57 -6.79 -40.10 6.40
C THR A 57 -5.49 -39.63 5.74
N LEU A 58 -5.22 -38.32 5.80
CA LEU A 58 -3.97 -37.69 5.38
C LEU A 58 -3.17 -37.21 6.59
N GLU A 59 -1.85 -37.20 6.43
CA GLU A 59 -0.93 -36.47 7.30
C GLU A 59 -0.96 -34.98 6.93
N ASP A 60 -1.84 -34.25 7.58
CA ASP A 60 -2.12 -32.83 7.38
C ASP A 60 -2.34 -32.12 8.73
N TRP A 61 -1.26 -31.98 9.51
CA TRP A 61 -1.32 -31.34 10.82
C TRP A 61 -1.70 -29.86 10.71
N PRO A 62 -2.64 -29.33 11.52
CA PRO A 62 -3.35 -29.95 12.66
C PRO A 62 -4.74 -30.55 12.31
N LEU A 63 -5.12 -30.61 11.03
CA LEU A 63 -6.46 -30.99 10.59
C LEU A 63 -6.71 -32.50 10.78
N SER A 64 -5.78 -33.32 10.30
CA SER A 64 -5.78 -34.77 10.50
C SER A 64 -4.33 -35.26 10.46
N TYR A 65 -3.95 -36.19 11.31
CA TYR A 65 -2.65 -36.82 11.29
C TYR A 65 -2.70 -38.13 12.06
N THR A 66 -1.66 -38.95 11.96
CA THR A 66 -1.61 -40.21 12.69
C THR A 66 -0.54 -40.23 13.76
N GLU A 67 -0.82 -40.92 14.85
CA GLU A 67 0.09 -41.12 15.97
C GLU A 67 0.18 -42.60 16.29
N ARG A 68 1.40 -43.10 16.54
CA ARG A 68 1.63 -44.51 16.85
C ARG A 68 1.71 -44.69 18.36
N ILE A 69 0.68 -45.28 18.95
CA ILE A 69 0.61 -45.59 20.39
C ILE A 69 0.62 -47.11 20.55
N ASN A 70 1.57 -47.64 21.31
CA ASN A 70 1.71 -49.08 21.60
C ASN A 70 1.69 -49.98 20.36
N GLY A 71 2.26 -49.50 19.24
CA GLY A 71 2.34 -50.24 17.97
C GLY A 71 1.12 -50.10 17.07
N THR A 72 -0.03 -49.67 17.58
CA THR A 72 -1.25 -49.36 16.82
C THR A 72 -1.26 -47.92 16.31
N LEU A 73 -1.73 -47.73 15.07
CA LEU A 73 -1.87 -46.41 14.45
C LEU A 73 -3.23 -45.82 14.82
N ILE A 74 -3.24 -44.64 15.45
CA ILE A 74 -4.45 -43.95 15.89
C ILE A 74 -4.51 -42.60 15.18
N GLY A 75 -5.70 -42.22 14.74
CA GLY A 75 -5.91 -40.91 14.11
C GLY A 75 -6.09 -39.81 15.16
N ARG A 76 -5.53 -38.63 14.86
CA ARG A 76 -5.57 -37.42 15.67
C ARG A 76 -5.86 -36.20 14.80
N GLY A 77 -6.18 -35.08 15.45
CA GLY A 77 -6.55 -33.82 14.79
C GLY A 77 -8.05 -33.60 14.75
N VAL A 78 -8.46 -32.43 14.25
CA VAL A 78 -9.86 -31.97 14.28
C VAL A 78 -10.80 -32.95 13.56
N ALA A 79 -10.35 -33.57 12.47
CA ALA A 79 -11.17 -34.54 11.74
C ALA A 79 -11.50 -35.78 12.58
N PHE A 80 -10.55 -36.25 13.40
CA PHE A 80 -10.75 -37.40 14.27
C PHE A 80 -11.57 -37.05 15.53
N GLU A 81 -11.52 -35.82 16.03
CA GLU A 81 -12.44 -35.38 17.09
C GLU A 81 -13.91 -35.41 16.61
N MET A 82 -14.14 -35.07 15.34
CA MET A 82 -15.47 -35.21 14.73
C MET A 82 -15.88 -36.68 14.59
N LEU A 83 -14.95 -37.55 14.19
CA LEU A 83 -15.18 -38.98 14.11
C LEU A 83 -15.48 -39.59 15.49
N GLU A 84 -14.74 -39.19 16.53
CA GLU A 84 -14.95 -39.64 17.91
C GLU A 84 -16.37 -39.31 18.40
N PHE A 85 -16.89 -38.12 18.09
CA PHE A 85 -18.29 -37.79 18.37
C PHE A 85 -19.27 -38.72 17.64
N LEU A 86 -19.01 -39.03 16.36
CA LEU A 86 -19.85 -39.97 15.61
C LEU A 86 -19.77 -41.38 16.21
N MET A 87 -18.58 -41.82 16.63
CA MET A 87 -18.36 -43.11 17.30
C MET A 87 -19.10 -43.17 18.62
N GLU A 88 -19.07 -42.11 19.43
CA GLU A 88 -19.79 -42.08 20.69
C GLU A 88 -21.31 -42.13 20.48
N LYS A 89 -21.81 -41.43 19.46
CA LYS A 89 -23.24 -41.38 19.14
C LYS A 89 -23.78 -42.70 18.57
N PHE A 90 -23.06 -43.30 17.63
CA PHE A 90 -23.51 -44.50 16.91
C PHE A 90 -22.87 -45.80 17.40
N LYS A 91 -21.99 -45.73 18.43
CA LYS A 91 -21.36 -46.86 19.11
C LYS A 91 -20.66 -47.83 18.14
N PHE A 92 -19.90 -47.29 17.19
CA PHE A 92 -19.04 -48.06 16.30
C PHE A 92 -17.56 -47.83 16.63
N ASN A 93 -16.70 -48.66 16.05
CA ASN A 93 -15.27 -48.54 16.20
C ASN A 93 -14.58 -48.49 14.82
N TYR A 94 -13.31 -48.12 14.76
CA TYR A 94 -12.61 -47.98 13.48
C TYR A 94 -11.25 -48.69 13.45
N THR A 95 -10.81 -48.97 12.23
CA THR A 95 -9.44 -49.38 11.90
C THR A 95 -8.89 -48.43 10.86
N LEU A 96 -7.61 -48.08 10.98
CA LEU A 96 -6.99 -47.09 10.12
C LEU A 96 -6.27 -47.78 8.94
N VAL A 97 -6.53 -47.30 7.73
CA VAL A 97 -5.89 -47.74 6.48
C VAL A 97 -5.27 -46.51 5.82
N MET A 98 -3.94 -46.46 5.75
CA MET A 98 -3.23 -45.33 5.17
C MET A 98 -3.05 -45.47 3.65
N PRO A 99 -3.10 -44.37 2.90
CA PRO A 99 -2.71 -44.36 1.49
C PRO A 99 -1.20 -44.62 1.34
N GLU A 100 -0.79 -45.11 0.16
CA GLU A 100 0.63 -45.34 -0.13
C GLU A 100 1.39 -44.01 -0.27
N HIS A 101 0.69 -42.98 -0.75
CA HIS A 101 1.19 -41.62 -0.90
C HIS A 101 0.26 -40.65 -0.16
N ASN A 102 0.83 -39.66 0.54
CA ASN A 102 0.07 -38.65 1.26
C ASN A 102 -0.53 -37.58 0.31
N ILE A 103 -1.35 -38.03 -0.63
CA ILE A 103 -1.96 -37.21 -1.68
C ILE A 103 -3.48 -37.43 -1.68
N VAL A 104 -4.24 -36.37 -1.95
CA VAL A 104 -5.70 -36.49 -2.12
C VAL A 104 -6.01 -37.37 -3.32
N GLY A 105 -5.25 -37.16 -4.41
CA GLY A 105 -5.48 -37.78 -5.72
C GLY A 105 -6.25 -36.85 -6.64
N SER A 106 -6.07 -37.05 -7.94
CA SER A 106 -6.85 -36.44 -9.02
C SER A 106 -7.08 -37.50 -10.09
N SER A 107 -8.00 -37.30 -11.03
CA SER A 107 -8.24 -38.26 -12.11
C SER A 107 -6.97 -38.66 -12.88
N ASP A 108 -5.97 -37.76 -12.96
CA ASP A 108 -4.69 -38.03 -13.62
C ASP A 108 -3.60 -38.61 -12.70
N ASP A 109 -3.74 -38.49 -11.37
CA ASP A 109 -2.76 -38.96 -10.36
C ASP A 109 -3.52 -39.67 -9.24
N MET A 110 -4.07 -40.85 -9.56
CA MET A 110 -4.84 -41.68 -8.64
C MET A 110 -3.96 -42.65 -7.86
N ASP A 111 -2.81 -43.05 -8.40
CA ASP A 111 -1.99 -44.14 -7.85
C ASP A 111 -1.55 -43.84 -6.41
N GLY A 112 -1.91 -44.72 -5.49
CA GLY A 112 -1.57 -44.62 -4.07
C GLY A 112 -2.30 -43.52 -3.31
N SER A 113 -3.33 -42.89 -3.90
CA SER A 113 -4.09 -41.77 -3.33
C SER A 113 -5.26 -42.21 -2.43
N ILE A 114 -5.82 -41.26 -1.67
CA ILE A 114 -7.06 -41.52 -0.91
C ILE A 114 -8.24 -41.83 -1.82
N ILE A 115 -8.38 -41.12 -2.95
CA ILE A 115 -9.49 -41.37 -3.88
C ILE A 115 -9.41 -42.80 -4.41
N GLU A 116 -8.21 -43.34 -4.68
CA GLU A 116 -8.05 -44.74 -5.10
C GLU A 116 -8.49 -45.73 -4.03
N LEU A 117 -8.13 -45.50 -2.76
CA LEU A 117 -8.58 -46.34 -1.65
C LEU A 117 -10.11 -46.38 -1.51
N LEU A 118 -10.77 -45.24 -1.70
CA LEU A 118 -12.24 -45.15 -1.62
C LEU A 118 -12.91 -45.74 -2.86
N ALA A 119 -12.36 -45.49 -4.05
CA ALA A 119 -12.88 -46.02 -5.31
C ALA A 119 -12.80 -47.55 -5.36
N ASN A 120 -11.73 -48.12 -4.81
CA ASN A 120 -11.51 -49.56 -4.69
C ASN A 120 -12.18 -50.20 -3.46
N GLU A 121 -12.98 -49.45 -2.69
CA GLU A 121 -13.65 -49.90 -1.46
C GLU A 121 -12.69 -50.52 -0.41
N LYS A 122 -11.41 -50.11 -0.43
CA LYS A 122 -10.42 -50.51 0.58
C LYS A 122 -10.67 -49.79 1.91
N ALA A 123 -11.29 -48.60 1.87
CA ALA A 123 -11.74 -47.83 3.01
C ALA A 123 -13.24 -47.49 2.90
N ASP A 124 -13.95 -47.47 4.03
CA ASP A 124 -15.39 -47.15 4.11
C ASP A 124 -15.65 -45.64 4.21
N ILE A 125 -14.69 -44.88 4.72
CA ILE A 125 -14.75 -43.42 4.88
C ILE A 125 -13.34 -42.83 4.91
N ALA A 126 -13.15 -41.67 4.27
CA ALA A 126 -11.97 -40.83 4.46
C ALA A 126 -12.29 -39.69 5.42
N VAL A 127 -11.61 -39.71 6.56
CA VAL A 127 -11.73 -38.73 7.64
C VAL A 127 -10.55 -37.78 7.55
N ALA A 128 -10.70 -36.75 6.73
CA ALA A 128 -9.74 -35.67 6.53
C ALA A 128 -10.47 -34.48 5.89
N PHE A 129 -9.92 -33.27 6.00
CA PHE A 129 -10.49 -32.09 5.34
C PHE A 129 -10.13 -32.08 3.84
N LEU A 130 -10.74 -32.98 3.07
CA LEU A 130 -10.41 -33.14 1.67
C LEU A 130 -11.06 -32.04 0.83
N PRO A 131 -10.30 -31.33 -0.03
CA PRO A 131 -10.87 -30.38 -0.96
C PRO A 131 -11.85 -31.09 -1.90
N ILE A 132 -13.02 -30.49 -2.11
CA ILE A 132 -13.98 -31.03 -3.08
C ILE A 132 -13.45 -30.78 -4.49
N LEU A 133 -13.01 -31.86 -5.16
CA LEU A 133 -12.54 -31.83 -6.54
C LEU A 133 -13.69 -32.25 -7.47
N ALA A 134 -13.84 -31.56 -8.60
CA ALA A 134 -14.92 -31.84 -9.54
C ALA A 134 -14.77 -33.25 -10.16
N ASP A 135 -13.56 -33.60 -10.57
CA ASP A 135 -13.28 -34.84 -11.28
C ASP A 135 -13.41 -36.07 -10.36
N ALA A 136 -13.06 -35.91 -9.08
CA ALA A 136 -13.17 -36.95 -8.07
C ALA A 136 -14.63 -37.43 -7.83
N ARG A 137 -15.64 -36.58 -8.10
CA ARG A 137 -17.06 -36.92 -7.90
C ARG A 137 -17.53 -38.09 -8.77
N GLN A 138 -16.80 -38.44 -9.82
CA GLN A 138 -17.11 -39.61 -10.65
C GLN A 138 -16.78 -40.92 -9.93
N HIS A 139 -15.82 -40.89 -9.01
CA HIS A 139 -15.28 -42.07 -8.33
C HIS A 139 -15.73 -42.18 -6.86
N ILE A 140 -15.94 -41.04 -6.20
CA ILE A 140 -16.25 -40.95 -4.77
C ILE A 140 -17.40 -39.99 -4.50
N LEU A 141 -18.01 -40.14 -3.33
CA LEU A 141 -19.04 -39.26 -2.80
C LEU A 141 -18.46 -38.38 -1.69
N TYR A 142 -18.65 -37.07 -1.76
CA TYR A 142 -18.28 -36.16 -0.67
C TYR A 142 -19.41 -36.04 0.36
N SER A 143 -19.04 -35.85 1.63
CA SER A 143 -19.98 -35.48 2.70
C SER A 143 -20.49 -34.05 2.55
N THR A 144 -21.29 -33.60 3.51
CA THR A 144 -21.52 -32.17 3.71
C THR A 144 -20.20 -31.41 3.84
N GLY A 145 -20.16 -30.17 3.37
CA GLY A 145 -18.99 -29.29 3.51
C GLY A 145 -18.73 -28.98 4.98
N LEU A 146 -17.50 -29.18 5.42
CA LEU A 146 -17.07 -28.97 6.80
C LEU A 146 -16.64 -27.52 7.02
N ASP A 147 -15.83 -26.99 6.10
CA ASP A 147 -15.42 -25.60 6.09
C ASP A 147 -15.01 -25.13 4.70
N GLU A 148 -14.79 -23.83 4.56
CA GLU A 148 -14.12 -23.24 3.40
C GLU A 148 -12.62 -23.15 3.71
N GLY A 149 -11.85 -24.09 3.16
CA GLY A 149 -10.39 -24.11 3.28
C GLY A 149 -9.77 -22.93 2.54
N GLU A 150 -8.80 -22.29 3.20
CA GLU A 150 -8.07 -21.15 2.66
C GLU A 150 -6.57 -21.43 2.67
N TRP A 151 -5.97 -21.50 1.48
CA TRP A 151 -4.52 -21.65 1.32
C TRP A 151 -3.88 -20.26 1.31
N MET A 152 -3.00 -20.00 2.27
CA MET A 152 -2.31 -18.72 2.43
C MET A 152 -0.86 -18.82 1.96
N MET A 153 -0.30 -17.68 1.57
CA MET A 153 1.12 -17.55 1.28
C MET A 153 1.85 -17.08 2.54
N ILE A 154 2.97 -17.74 2.85
CA ILE A 154 3.95 -17.29 3.84
C ILE A 154 5.30 -17.04 3.15
N MET A 155 5.95 -15.94 3.52
CA MET A 155 7.25 -15.54 2.97
C MET A 155 8.09 -14.85 4.03
N ILE A 156 9.36 -14.61 3.72
CA ILE A 156 10.21 -13.77 4.57
C ILE A 156 9.57 -12.38 4.68
N ARG A 157 9.49 -11.87 5.91
CA ARG A 157 9.03 -10.50 6.16
C ARG A 157 9.99 -9.54 5.45
N PRO A 158 9.51 -8.73 4.49
CA PRO A 158 10.36 -7.76 3.83
C PRO A 158 10.88 -6.77 4.87
N LEU A 159 12.11 -6.30 4.67
CA LEU A 159 12.63 -5.17 5.44
C LEU A 159 11.65 -4.00 5.25
N GLU A 160 11.37 -3.27 6.34
CA GLU A 160 10.44 -2.12 6.39
C GLU A 160 10.50 -1.34 5.07
N SER A 161 9.32 -0.98 4.53
CA SER A 161 9.18 -0.19 3.30
C SER A 161 9.66 1.26 3.50
N ALA A 162 10.92 1.43 3.91
CA ALA A 162 11.77 2.51 3.49
C ALA A 162 12.15 2.30 2.02
N SER A 163 11.13 2.25 1.15
CA SER A 163 11.38 2.55 -0.25
C SER A 163 11.89 3.98 -0.24
N GLY A 164 13.04 4.24 -0.85
CA GLY A 164 13.71 5.55 -0.88
C GLY A 164 12.89 6.67 -1.54
N SER A 165 11.58 6.49 -1.70
CA SER A 165 10.57 7.44 -2.13
C SER A 165 9.85 8.12 -0.96
N GLY A 166 10.36 8.05 0.28
CA GLY A 166 9.68 8.57 1.48
C GLY A 166 9.18 10.01 1.36
N LEU A 167 9.84 10.84 0.56
CA LEU A 167 9.41 12.22 0.26
C LEU A 167 8.21 12.29 -0.70
N LEU A 168 8.13 11.40 -1.69
CA LEU A 168 7.04 11.38 -2.68
C LEU A 168 5.88 10.46 -2.29
N ALA A 169 6.07 9.58 -1.29
CA ALA A 169 5.09 8.64 -0.80
C ALA A 169 3.76 9.24 -0.27
N PRO A 170 3.72 10.47 0.31
CA PRO A 170 2.50 11.00 0.91
C PRO A 170 1.33 11.26 -0.04
N PHE A 171 1.61 11.40 -1.33
CA PHE A 171 0.61 11.65 -2.37
C PHE A 171 0.77 10.67 -3.53
N ASP A 172 -0.36 10.29 -4.13
CA ASP A 172 -0.35 9.49 -5.34
C ASP A 172 0.23 10.25 -6.54
N ARG A 173 0.70 9.50 -7.53
CA ARG A 173 1.32 10.06 -8.75
C ARG A 173 0.42 11.07 -9.46
N ASP A 174 -0.88 10.79 -9.51
CA ASP A 174 -1.85 11.67 -10.16
C ASP A 174 -1.97 13.01 -9.45
N VAL A 175 -1.94 13.01 -8.11
CA VAL A 175 -1.96 14.23 -7.30
C VAL A 175 -0.68 15.03 -7.53
N TRP A 176 0.49 14.38 -7.58
CA TRP A 176 1.75 15.05 -7.91
C TRP A 176 1.72 15.73 -9.29
N ILE A 177 1.16 15.06 -10.29
CA ILE A 177 1.01 15.62 -11.64
C ILE A 177 0.07 16.84 -11.60
N LEU A 178 -1.07 16.75 -10.91
CA LEU A 178 -1.99 17.88 -10.75
C LEU A 178 -1.35 19.06 -10.02
N ILE A 179 -0.54 18.82 -8.98
CA ILE A 179 0.23 19.86 -8.29
C ILE A 179 1.19 20.55 -9.29
N LEU A 180 1.95 19.77 -10.06
CA LEU A 180 2.89 20.31 -11.06
C LEU A 180 2.17 21.17 -12.11
N VAL A 181 1.04 20.67 -12.65
CA VAL A 181 0.22 21.40 -13.62
C VAL A 181 -0.33 22.69 -13.00
N SER A 182 -0.81 22.64 -11.75
CA SER A 182 -1.32 23.83 -11.06
C SER A 182 -0.24 24.90 -10.87
N LEU A 183 0.99 24.52 -10.51
CA LEU A 183 2.11 25.44 -10.33
C LEU A 183 2.50 26.13 -11.64
N LEU A 184 2.50 25.38 -12.75
CA LEU A 184 2.80 25.92 -14.07
C LEU A 184 1.66 26.80 -14.63
N ALA A 185 0.41 26.54 -14.26
CA ALA A 185 -0.75 27.29 -14.74
C ALA A 185 -0.97 28.61 -13.98
N VAL A 186 -0.80 28.61 -12.65
CA VAL A 186 -1.16 29.77 -11.81
C VAL A 186 -0.25 30.98 -12.06
N GLY A 187 1.04 30.78 -12.36
CA GLY A 187 1.97 31.87 -12.70
C GLY A 187 1.50 32.67 -13.93
N PRO A 188 1.27 32.02 -15.08
CA PRO A 188 0.67 32.64 -16.26
C PRO A 188 -0.72 33.24 -16.03
N ILE A 189 -1.59 32.63 -15.21
CA ILE A 189 -2.92 33.17 -14.89
C ILE A 189 -2.79 34.50 -14.12
N ILE A 190 -1.92 34.53 -13.10
CA ILE A 190 -1.62 35.76 -12.35
C ILE A 190 -1.07 36.83 -13.29
N TYR A 191 -0.11 36.48 -14.14
CA TYR A 191 0.46 37.40 -15.12
C TYR A 191 -0.60 37.95 -16.08
N GLY A 192 -1.46 37.08 -16.63
CA GLY A 192 -2.55 37.47 -17.52
C GLY A 192 -3.53 38.43 -16.85
N LEU A 193 -3.92 38.17 -15.60
CA LEU A 193 -4.81 39.05 -14.85
C LEU A 193 -4.17 40.40 -14.52
N LEU A 194 -2.87 40.43 -14.22
CA LEU A 194 -2.12 41.68 -14.03
C LEU A 194 -2.07 42.50 -15.32
N VAL A 195 -1.84 41.85 -16.46
CA VAL A 195 -1.81 42.49 -17.78
C VAL A 195 -3.19 43.01 -18.18
N ILE A 196 -4.25 42.21 -18.03
CA ILE A 196 -5.64 42.61 -18.32
C ILE A 196 -6.02 43.82 -17.47
N ARG A 197 -5.73 43.78 -16.16
CA ARG A 197 -6.00 44.91 -15.27
C ARG A 197 -5.21 46.16 -15.68
N TYR A 198 -3.95 46.01 -16.08
CA TYR A 198 -3.15 47.12 -16.58
C TYR A 198 -3.81 47.81 -17.79
N TYR A 199 -4.29 47.01 -18.76
CA TYR A 199 -4.96 47.54 -19.94
C TYR A 199 -6.31 48.22 -19.63
N LEU A 200 -7.09 47.66 -18.70
CA LEU A 200 -8.42 48.21 -18.36
C LEU A 200 -8.35 49.45 -17.48
N THR A 201 -7.47 49.48 -16.47
CA THR A 201 -7.46 50.54 -15.45
C THR A 201 -6.60 51.74 -15.85
N LYS A 202 -5.64 51.60 -16.77
CA LYS A 202 -4.71 52.68 -17.21
C LYS A 202 -4.03 53.45 -16.06
N ASP A 203 -3.94 52.85 -14.87
CA ASP A 203 -3.27 53.45 -13.72
C ASP A 203 -1.77 53.58 -13.98
N SER A 204 -1.24 54.80 -13.83
CA SER A 204 0.17 55.11 -14.02
C SER A 204 1.08 54.65 -12.88
N GLU A 205 0.52 54.21 -11.74
CA GLU A 205 1.27 53.81 -10.55
C GLU A 205 1.50 52.28 -10.43
N GLN A 206 1.08 51.47 -11.40
CA GLN A 206 1.22 50.02 -11.32
C GLN A 206 2.64 49.55 -11.70
N VAL A 207 3.29 48.84 -10.78
CA VAL A 207 4.58 48.17 -11.02
C VAL A 207 4.39 47.08 -12.08
N ARG A 208 5.17 47.13 -13.16
CA ARG A 208 5.13 46.13 -14.24
C ARG A 208 5.86 44.86 -13.80
N TYR A 209 5.11 43.80 -13.60
CA TYR A 209 5.67 42.48 -13.31
C TYR A 209 5.82 41.67 -14.60
N THR A 210 6.98 41.02 -14.77
CA THR A 210 7.24 40.08 -15.86
C THR A 210 6.77 38.68 -15.48
N LEU A 211 6.51 37.82 -16.47
CA LEU A 211 6.08 36.44 -16.26
C LEU A 211 7.01 35.65 -15.29
N PRO A 212 8.37 35.76 -15.38
CA PRO A 212 9.26 35.09 -14.42
C PRO A 212 9.03 35.51 -12.96
N HIS A 213 8.71 36.79 -12.69
CA HIS A 213 8.42 37.24 -11.32
C HIS A 213 7.12 36.62 -10.77
N CYS A 214 6.11 36.44 -11.62
CA CYS A 214 4.87 35.76 -11.24
C CYS A 214 5.10 34.26 -10.97
N ILE A 215 5.91 33.60 -11.79
CA ILE A 215 6.28 32.19 -11.58
C ILE A 215 7.11 32.04 -10.28
N TRP A 216 8.05 32.95 -10.04
CA TRP A 216 8.84 32.97 -8.81
C TRP A 216 7.98 33.21 -7.56
N PHE A 217 6.97 34.08 -7.65
CA PHE A 217 5.98 34.25 -6.57
C PHE A 217 5.24 32.96 -6.25
N VAL A 218 4.74 32.27 -7.28
CA VAL A 218 4.00 31.00 -7.12
C VAL A 218 4.89 29.94 -6.46
N TYR A 219 6.14 29.83 -6.90
CA TYR A 219 7.13 28.95 -6.30
C TYR A 219 7.48 29.32 -4.86
N GLY A 220 7.71 30.60 -4.57
CA GLY A 220 8.00 31.10 -3.21
C GLY A 220 6.84 30.81 -2.24
N ALA A 221 5.61 31.04 -2.68
CA ALA A 221 4.41 30.72 -1.90
C ALA A 221 4.34 29.23 -1.56
N LEU A 222 4.64 28.32 -2.51
CA LEU A 222 4.70 26.87 -2.27
C LEU A 222 5.70 26.50 -1.16
N MET A 223 6.87 27.15 -1.16
CA MET A 223 7.92 26.95 -0.15
C MET A 223 7.61 27.64 1.18
N LYS A 224 6.42 28.24 1.34
CA LYS A 224 6.05 29.11 2.48
C LYS A 224 7.04 30.27 2.68
N GLN A 225 7.69 30.71 1.62
CA GLN A 225 8.57 31.87 1.62
C GLN A 225 7.79 33.11 1.19
N GLY A 226 7.99 34.22 1.89
CA GLY A 226 7.41 35.51 1.52
C GLY A 226 7.93 35.99 0.17
N SER A 227 7.15 36.82 -0.51
CA SER A 227 7.54 37.45 -1.79
C SER A 227 7.44 38.97 -1.69
N THR A 228 8.22 39.66 -2.52
CA THR A 228 8.15 41.11 -2.73
C THR A 228 6.96 41.52 -3.58
N LEU A 229 6.28 40.57 -4.22
CA LEU A 229 5.15 40.83 -5.11
C LEU A 229 3.91 41.22 -4.28
N SER A 230 3.57 42.51 -4.29
CA SER A 230 2.38 43.02 -3.60
C SER A 230 1.26 43.35 -4.60
N PRO A 231 0.09 42.68 -4.51
CA PRO A 231 -1.06 42.99 -5.36
C PRO A 231 -1.72 44.31 -4.93
N THR A 232 -1.79 45.27 -5.87
CA THR A 232 -2.38 46.59 -5.61
C THR A 232 -3.91 46.63 -5.73
N GLY A 233 -4.54 45.59 -6.29
CA GLY A 233 -5.99 45.57 -6.54
C GLY A 233 -6.72 44.47 -5.82
N ASP A 234 -7.98 44.72 -5.50
CA ASP A 234 -8.78 43.78 -4.70
C ASP A 234 -9.05 42.46 -5.42
N SER A 235 -9.26 42.47 -6.74
CA SER A 235 -9.38 41.23 -7.54
C SER A 235 -8.10 40.37 -7.50
N THR A 236 -6.94 41.01 -7.63
CA THR A 236 -5.63 40.34 -7.52
C THR A 236 -5.33 39.88 -6.09
N ARG A 237 -5.79 40.61 -5.07
CA ARG A 237 -5.66 40.21 -3.66
C ARG A 237 -6.47 38.98 -3.35
N ILE A 238 -7.71 38.88 -3.83
CA ILE A 238 -8.55 37.69 -3.67
C ILE A 238 -7.89 36.47 -4.34
N LEU A 239 -7.36 36.63 -5.55
CA LEU A 239 -6.63 35.56 -6.24
C LEU A 239 -5.41 35.10 -5.43
N PHE A 240 -4.58 36.03 -4.94
CA PHE A 240 -3.38 35.71 -4.16
C PHE A 240 -3.77 35.03 -2.85
N ALA A 241 -4.81 35.52 -2.17
CA ALA A 241 -5.34 34.91 -0.96
C ALA A 241 -5.86 33.48 -1.23
N SER A 242 -6.58 33.27 -2.34
CA SER A 242 -7.07 31.93 -2.72
C SER A 242 -5.91 30.95 -2.97
N TRP A 243 -4.85 31.40 -3.64
CA TRP A 243 -3.64 30.60 -3.86
C TRP A 243 -2.91 30.29 -2.56
N TRP A 244 -2.78 31.27 -1.67
CA TRP A 244 -2.18 31.08 -0.35
C TRP A 244 -2.96 30.08 0.51
N ILE A 245 -4.29 30.16 0.53
CA ILE A 245 -5.14 29.20 1.25
C ILE A 245 -4.94 27.80 0.66
N PHE A 246 -4.99 27.67 -0.67
CA PHE A 246 -4.77 26.39 -1.35
C PHE A 246 -3.42 25.77 -0.98
N ILE A 247 -2.33 26.52 -1.10
CA ILE A 247 -0.98 26.04 -0.77
C ILE A 247 -0.83 25.72 0.72
N THR A 248 -1.44 26.51 1.60
CA THR A 248 -1.40 26.26 3.05
C THR A 248 -2.09 24.93 3.38
N ILE A 249 -3.26 24.68 2.79
CA ILE A 249 -3.99 23.42 2.95
C ILE A 249 -3.17 22.25 2.37
N LEU A 250 -2.67 22.40 1.14
CA LEU A 250 -1.89 21.36 0.45
C LEU A 250 -0.64 20.96 1.23
N THR A 251 0.15 21.94 1.67
CA THR A 251 1.37 21.69 2.45
C THR A 251 1.06 21.10 3.83
N SER A 252 -0.05 21.50 4.46
CA SER A 252 -0.48 20.93 5.74
C SER A 252 -0.86 19.45 5.61
N PHE A 253 -1.62 19.07 4.58
CA PHE A 253 -1.93 17.68 4.29
C PHE A 253 -0.67 16.86 3.96
N TYR A 254 0.24 17.42 3.17
CA TYR A 254 1.54 16.79 2.91
C TYR A 254 2.28 16.48 4.21
N THR A 255 2.40 17.47 5.12
CA THR A 255 3.10 17.28 6.40
C THR A 255 2.40 16.28 7.31
N ALA A 256 1.06 16.26 7.35
CA ALA A 256 0.30 15.32 8.16
C ALA A 256 0.47 13.89 7.66
N ASN A 257 0.31 13.66 6.35
CA ASN A 257 0.46 12.34 5.74
C ASN A 257 1.91 11.85 5.85
N LEU A 258 2.89 12.71 5.58
CA LEU A 258 4.31 12.37 5.76
C LEU A 258 4.60 11.95 7.20
N THR A 259 4.08 12.71 8.18
CA THR A 259 4.26 12.36 9.61
C THR A 259 3.65 11.00 9.91
N ALA A 260 2.42 10.72 9.44
CA ALA A 260 1.77 9.42 9.63
C ALA A 260 2.57 8.26 8.97
N PHE A 261 3.13 8.48 7.78
CA PHE A 261 3.97 7.48 7.11
C PHE A 261 5.31 7.25 7.83
N LEU A 262 5.89 8.29 8.44
CA LEU A 262 7.14 8.17 9.18
C LEU A 262 6.93 7.51 10.55
N THR A 263 5.77 7.71 11.18
CA THR A 263 5.45 7.10 12.48
C THR A 263 4.95 5.66 12.36
N LEU A 264 4.27 5.30 11.26
CA LEU A 264 3.78 3.93 11.02
C LEU A 264 4.83 3.06 10.31
N SER A 265 5.34 2.05 11.01
CA SER A 265 6.23 1.01 10.48
C SER A 265 5.45 -0.06 9.71
N LYS A 266 4.74 0.30 8.64
CA LYS A 266 4.08 -0.69 7.77
C LYS A 266 5.05 -1.16 6.68
N PHE A 267 5.18 -2.47 6.52
CA PHE A 267 5.81 -3.05 5.34
C PHE A 267 4.74 -3.41 4.29
N THR A 268 5.12 -3.31 3.02
CA THR A 268 4.29 -3.78 1.91
C THR A 268 4.82 -5.14 1.48
N LEU A 269 3.96 -6.16 1.48
CA LEU A 269 4.32 -7.47 0.98
C LEU A 269 4.66 -7.39 -0.51
N PRO A 270 5.75 -8.04 -0.96
CA PRO A 270 6.09 -8.07 -2.38
C PRO A 270 5.05 -8.86 -3.18
N ILE A 271 4.41 -9.86 -2.58
CA ILE A 271 3.43 -10.73 -3.23
C ILE A 271 2.28 -10.89 -2.24
N ASN A 272 1.07 -10.49 -2.64
CA ASN A 272 -0.10 -10.62 -1.78
C ASN A 272 -1.17 -11.55 -2.35
N ASN A 273 -1.25 -11.67 -3.69
CA ASN A 273 -2.26 -12.45 -4.38
C ASN A 273 -1.61 -13.39 -5.41
N ALA A 274 -2.34 -14.42 -5.86
CA ALA A 274 -1.87 -15.34 -6.91
C ALA A 274 -1.49 -14.62 -8.23
N GLU A 275 -2.18 -13.53 -8.58
CA GLU A 275 -1.85 -12.73 -9.77
C GLU A 275 -0.49 -12.01 -9.65
N ASP A 276 -0.06 -11.66 -8.42
CA ASP A 276 1.27 -11.11 -8.21
C ASP A 276 2.35 -12.17 -8.46
N VAL A 277 2.10 -13.42 -8.06
CA VAL A 277 2.97 -14.56 -8.35
C VAL A 277 3.13 -14.74 -9.86
N ARG A 278 2.02 -14.67 -10.59
CA ARG A 278 2.00 -14.72 -12.05
C ARG A 278 2.82 -13.60 -12.68
N ARG A 279 2.51 -12.35 -12.33
CA ARG A 279 3.14 -11.15 -12.91
C ARG A 279 4.63 -11.07 -12.60
N LYS A 280 5.04 -11.45 -11.39
CA LYS A 280 6.44 -11.39 -10.95
C LYS A 280 7.20 -12.69 -11.22
N SER A 281 6.53 -13.73 -11.72
CA SER A 281 7.09 -15.08 -11.89
C SER A 281 7.87 -15.54 -10.65
N SER A 282 7.29 -15.34 -9.48
CA SER A 282 7.95 -15.62 -8.21
C SER A 282 7.89 -17.11 -7.87
N PRO A 283 9.00 -17.74 -7.47
CA PRO A 283 9.02 -19.15 -7.17
C PRO A 283 8.25 -19.44 -5.88
N PHE A 284 7.49 -20.54 -5.88
CA PHE A 284 6.76 -20.98 -4.71
C PHE A 284 6.82 -22.49 -4.53
N VAL A 285 6.67 -22.93 -3.29
CA VAL A 285 6.63 -24.34 -2.88
C VAL A 285 5.26 -24.64 -2.29
N THR A 286 4.75 -25.85 -2.56
CA THR A 286 3.53 -26.36 -1.94
C THR A 286 3.63 -27.89 -1.82
N ILE A 287 2.78 -28.48 -0.99
CA ILE A 287 2.78 -29.94 -0.77
C ILE A 287 2.20 -30.64 -2.01
N ARG A 288 2.85 -31.72 -2.42
CA ARG A 288 2.40 -32.57 -3.52
C ARG A 288 1.02 -33.17 -3.23
N GLY A 289 0.15 -33.21 -4.24
CA GLY A 289 -1.16 -33.85 -4.18
C GLY A 289 -2.23 -33.06 -3.42
N ASN A 290 -1.98 -31.78 -3.14
CA ASN A 290 -2.94 -30.87 -2.52
C ASN A 290 -3.81 -30.14 -3.58
N ALA A 291 -4.85 -29.44 -3.14
CA ALA A 291 -5.79 -28.68 -3.99
C ALA A 291 -5.10 -27.69 -4.93
N ILE A 292 -3.94 -27.17 -4.53
CA ILE A 292 -3.14 -26.22 -5.30
C ILE A 292 -2.56 -26.86 -6.55
N GLU A 293 -1.99 -28.06 -6.43
CA GLU A 293 -1.44 -28.79 -7.57
C GLU A 293 -2.54 -29.14 -8.58
N TYR A 294 -3.69 -29.60 -8.08
CA TYR A 294 -4.88 -29.84 -8.90
C TYR A 294 -5.32 -28.56 -9.64
N ALA A 295 -5.44 -27.44 -8.93
CA ALA A 295 -5.93 -26.19 -9.51
C ALA A 295 -4.98 -25.56 -10.54
N ILE A 296 -3.69 -25.91 -10.50
CA ILE A 296 -2.69 -25.47 -11.49
C ILE A 296 -2.69 -26.40 -12.71
N LYS A 297 -2.92 -27.70 -12.52
CA LYS A 297 -2.90 -28.70 -13.60
C LYS A 297 -4.21 -28.75 -14.42
N ASN A 298 -5.36 -28.52 -13.78
CA ASN A 298 -6.66 -28.63 -14.45
C ASN A 298 -7.01 -27.34 -15.19
N SER A 299 -7.38 -27.45 -16.48
CA SER A 299 -7.66 -26.30 -17.35
C SER A 299 -8.86 -25.45 -16.93
N ASP A 300 -9.83 -26.07 -16.25
CA ASP A 300 -11.10 -25.43 -15.88
C ASP A 300 -10.98 -24.57 -14.60
N GLU A 301 -9.80 -24.59 -13.96
CA GLU A 301 -9.54 -23.89 -12.71
C GLU A 301 -8.83 -22.54 -12.92
N ALA A 302 -9.11 -21.58 -12.03
CA ALA A 302 -8.57 -20.21 -12.16
C ALA A 302 -7.03 -20.16 -12.05
N LEU A 303 -6.45 -21.09 -11.29
CA LEU A 303 -5.00 -21.17 -11.06
C LEU A 303 -4.25 -21.86 -12.22
N ASN A 304 -4.94 -22.39 -13.23
CA ASN A 304 -4.31 -22.95 -14.42
C ASN A 304 -3.45 -21.93 -15.17
N SER A 305 -3.75 -20.64 -15.01
CA SER A 305 -2.93 -19.55 -15.53
C SER A 305 -1.49 -19.55 -14.99
N LEU A 306 -1.19 -20.31 -13.93
CA LEU A 306 0.12 -20.52 -13.33
C LEU A 306 0.85 -21.77 -13.83
N SER A 307 0.24 -22.60 -14.69
CA SER A 307 0.85 -23.82 -15.25
C SER A 307 2.22 -23.55 -15.89
N PHE A 308 2.39 -22.42 -16.57
CA PHE A 308 3.68 -22.02 -17.15
C PHE A 308 4.82 -21.87 -16.12
N LEU A 309 4.51 -21.63 -14.83
CA LEU A 309 5.51 -21.59 -13.76
C LEU A 309 6.02 -22.99 -13.42
N VAL A 310 5.17 -24.01 -13.58
CA VAL A 310 5.56 -25.42 -13.44
C VAL A 310 6.55 -25.77 -14.56
N ASP A 311 6.24 -25.41 -15.81
CA ASP A 311 7.13 -25.64 -16.96
C ASP A 311 8.49 -24.95 -16.79
N LYS A 312 8.49 -23.75 -16.18
CA LYS A 312 9.71 -22.99 -15.85
C LYS A 312 10.46 -23.49 -14.61
N HIS A 313 10.01 -24.57 -13.97
CA HIS A 313 10.60 -25.10 -12.74
C HIS A 313 10.65 -24.08 -11.59
N LEU A 314 9.67 -23.16 -11.56
CA LEU A 314 9.50 -22.16 -10.49
C LEU A 314 8.54 -22.64 -9.40
N VAL A 315 7.86 -23.77 -9.62
CA VAL A 315 6.99 -24.41 -8.63
C VAL A 315 7.63 -25.70 -8.15
N GLU A 316 7.84 -25.81 -6.83
CA GLU A 316 8.36 -27.02 -6.20
C GLU A 316 7.21 -27.74 -5.47
N PHE A 317 6.82 -28.92 -5.96
CA PHE A 317 5.86 -29.80 -5.28
C PHE A 317 6.62 -30.74 -4.34
N THR A 318 6.66 -30.40 -3.05
CA THR A 318 7.43 -31.15 -2.06
C THR A 318 6.63 -32.32 -1.47
N THR A 319 7.30 -33.45 -1.25
CA THR A 319 6.75 -34.59 -0.50
C THR A 319 7.12 -34.52 0.98
N ASN A 320 7.95 -33.55 1.39
CA ASN A 320 8.27 -33.33 2.79
C ASN A 320 7.02 -32.81 3.51
N LEU A 321 6.63 -33.47 4.59
CA LEU A 321 5.46 -33.10 5.39
C LEU A 321 5.82 -32.22 6.58
N ASN A 322 7.11 -32.02 6.85
CA ASN A 322 7.55 -31.18 7.95
C ASN A 322 7.55 -29.70 7.54
N ASP A 323 6.44 -29.02 7.84
CA ASP A 323 6.24 -27.59 7.55
C ASP A 323 7.37 -26.70 8.11
N SER A 324 7.93 -27.04 9.28
CA SER A 324 9.03 -26.27 9.89
C SER A 324 10.33 -26.37 9.10
N ASP A 325 10.62 -27.54 8.55
CA ASP A 325 11.79 -27.75 7.71
C ASP A 325 11.66 -27.00 6.37
N ILE A 326 10.48 -27.03 5.75
CA ILE A 326 10.19 -26.26 4.52
C ILE A 326 10.35 -24.76 4.77
N LEU A 327 9.82 -24.26 5.89
CA LEU A 327 9.92 -22.86 6.26
C LEU A 327 11.39 -22.42 6.41
N MET A 328 12.23 -23.24 7.03
CA MET A 328 13.63 -22.89 7.27
C MET A 328 14.54 -23.13 6.07
N THR A 329 14.28 -24.16 5.26
CA THR A 329 15.15 -24.53 4.12
C THR A 329 14.76 -23.82 2.84
N THR A 330 13.47 -23.66 2.58
CA THR A 330 12.96 -23.18 1.30
C THR A 330 12.53 -21.72 1.41
N VAL A 331 11.74 -21.36 2.42
CA VAL A 331 11.34 -19.96 2.60
C VAL A 331 12.53 -19.12 3.07
N ALA A 332 13.19 -19.48 4.17
CA ALA A 332 14.25 -18.66 4.75
C ALA A 332 15.56 -18.65 3.94
N LYS A 333 16.00 -19.79 3.36
CA LYS A 333 17.28 -19.85 2.60
C LYS A 333 17.10 -19.59 1.10
N LYS A 334 16.08 -20.18 0.45
CA LYS A 334 15.86 -20.00 -1.00
C LYS A 334 15.01 -18.77 -1.34
N ASN A 335 14.38 -18.11 -0.35
CA ASN A 335 13.46 -16.98 -0.54
C ASN A 335 12.25 -17.32 -1.43
N TYR A 336 11.75 -18.55 -1.31
CA TYR A 336 10.54 -19.00 -2.01
C TYR A 336 9.30 -18.66 -1.19
N VAL A 337 8.17 -18.49 -1.87
CA VAL A 337 6.87 -18.38 -1.19
C VAL A 337 6.38 -19.77 -0.82
N TYR A 338 5.93 -19.99 0.40
CA TYR A 338 5.29 -21.26 0.76
C TYR A 338 3.78 -21.10 0.78
N VAL A 339 3.07 -21.98 0.07
CA VAL A 339 1.60 -21.98 -0.01
C VAL A 339 1.06 -23.16 0.79
N ARG A 340 0.31 -22.86 1.84
CA ARG A 340 -0.21 -23.87 2.79
C ARG A 340 -1.54 -23.45 3.40
N ASP A 341 -2.30 -24.40 3.92
CA ASP A 341 -3.58 -24.16 4.60
C ASP A 341 -3.44 -23.20 5.79
N ARG A 342 -4.42 -22.31 5.98
CA ARG A 342 -4.39 -21.28 7.03
C ARG A 342 -4.17 -21.85 8.45
N PRO A 343 -4.89 -22.89 8.90
CA PRO A 343 -4.67 -23.43 10.25
C PRO A 343 -3.24 -23.95 10.45
N ALA A 344 -2.66 -24.61 9.44
CA ALA A 344 -1.28 -25.07 9.50
C ALA A 344 -0.28 -23.90 9.57
N ILE A 345 -0.48 -22.84 8.78
CA ILE A 345 0.35 -21.63 8.85
C ILE A 345 0.25 -20.92 10.19
N GLU A 346 -0.96 -20.74 10.73
CA GLU A 346 -1.17 -20.05 12.01
C GLU A 346 -0.45 -20.79 13.15
N HIS A 347 -0.59 -22.11 13.20
CA HIS A 347 0.12 -22.93 14.16
C HIS A 347 1.63 -22.93 13.94
N LEU A 348 2.10 -22.98 12.69
CA LEU A 348 3.52 -22.94 12.34
C LEU A 348 4.17 -21.63 12.79
N VAL A 349 3.55 -20.49 12.47
CA VAL A 349 4.05 -19.16 12.84
C VAL A 349 4.00 -18.98 14.36
N TYR A 350 2.93 -19.46 15.02
CA TYR A 350 2.83 -19.39 16.48
C TYR A 350 3.93 -20.20 17.19
N ASN A 351 4.19 -21.42 16.74
CA ASN A 351 5.24 -22.26 17.29
C ASN A 351 6.64 -21.65 17.08
N ASP A 352 6.93 -21.14 15.87
CA ASP A 352 8.18 -20.44 15.59
C ASP A 352 8.34 -19.18 16.46
N TYR A 353 7.27 -18.41 16.64
CA TYR A 353 7.22 -17.25 17.53
C TYR A 353 7.56 -17.63 18.99
N LEU A 354 6.95 -18.68 19.52
CA LEU A 354 7.20 -19.14 20.89
C LEU A 354 8.66 -19.58 21.09
N VAL A 355 9.25 -20.29 20.13
CA VAL A 355 10.65 -20.70 20.18
C VAL A 355 11.58 -19.48 20.16
N ARG A 356 11.35 -18.52 19.26
CA ARG A 356 12.20 -17.33 19.14
C ARG A 356 12.09 -16.40 20.33
N ARG A 357 10.90 -16.28 20.90
CA ARG A 357 10.66 -15.50 22.12
C ARG A 357 11.43 -16.07 23.31
N LYS A 358 11.55 -17.40 23.42
CA LYS A 358 12.37 -18.06 24.44
C LYS A 358 13.87 -17.76 24.27
N VAL A 359 14.36 -17.69 23.04
CA VAL A 359 15.79 -17.45 22.76
C VAL A 359 16.16 -15.98 22.97
N ASN A 360 15.35 -15.04 22.49
CA ASN A 360 15.65 -13.61 22.54
C ASN A 360 14.46 -12.83 23.10
N PRO A 361 14.37 -12.53 24.41
CA PRO A 361 13.18 -11.90 24.96
C PRO A 361 12.99 -10.42 24.59
N ILE A 362 14.03 -9.73 24.13
CA ILE A 362 14.06 -8.26 24.00
C ILE A 362 13.61 -7.77 22.62
N ASN A 363 13.99 -8.47 21.54
CA ASN A 363 13.76 -7.98 20.17
C ASN A 363 12.51 -8.58 19.54
N GLU A 364 11.40 -7.85 19.58
CA GLU A 364 10.13 -8.27 18.97
C GLU A 364 10.25 -8.55 17.45
N ARG A 365 11.14 -7.81 16.77
CA ARG A 365 11.42 -8.00 15.33
C ARG A 365 12.03 -9.36 15.03
N SER A 366 12.86 -9.90 15.93
CA SER A 366 13.47 -11.22 15.73
C SER A 366 12.51 -12.36 16.08
N HIS A 367 11.35 -12.07 16.68
CA HIS A 367 10.32 -13.08 16.96
C HIS A 367 9.48 -13.43 15.72
N CYS A 368 9.36 -12.50 14.77
CA CYS A 368 8.48 -12.61 13.62
C CYS A 368 9.25 -12.34 12.31
N PRO A 369 10.08 -13.28 11.84
CA PRO A 369 10.86 -13.13 10.60
C PRO A 369 10.04 -13.43 9.34
N PHE A 370 8.87 -14.05 9.48
CA PHE A 370 7.97 -14.38 8.38
C PHE A 370 6.74 -13.48 8.39
N ALA A 371 6.14 -13.30 7.22
CA ALA A 371 4.89 -12.58 7.05
C ALA A 371 3.95 -13.39 6.15
N THR A 372 2.67 -13.37 6.51
CA THR A 372 1.59 -14.02 5.77
C THR A 372 0.86 -13.00 4.89
N ALA A 373 0.45 -13.44 3.69
CA ALA A 373 -0.36 -12.63 2.79
C ALA A 373 -1.74 -12.34 3.40
N THR A 374 -2.35 -11.20 3.03
CA THR A 374 -3.70 -10.87 3.52
C THR A 374 -4.79 -11.59 2.73
N THR A 375 -4.53 -11.91 1.47
CA THR A 375 -5.50 -12.62 0.63
C THR A 375 -5.11 -14.10 0.49
N PRO A 376 -6.10 -15.01 0.47
CA PRO A 376 -5.86 -16.41 0.21
C PRO A 376 -5.49 -16.61 -1.25
N PHE A 377 -4.53 -17.52 -1.47
CA PHE A 377 -4.10 -17.98 -2.77
C PHE A 377 -5.16 -18.85 -3.46
N LEU A 378 -5.85 -19.69 -2.69
CA LEU A 378 -6.99 -20.50 -3.12
C LEU A 378 -8.02 -20.59 -1.99
N LYS A 379 -9.30 -20.62 -2.35
CA LYS A 379 -10.40 -21.00 -1.47
C LYS A 379 -11.12 -22.21 -2.03
N ARG A 380 -11.40 -23.21 -1.19
CA ARG A 380 -12.18 -24.39 -1.60
C ARG A 380 -12.85 -25.04 -0.41
N VAL A 381 -14.10 -25.46 -0.60
CA VAL A 381 -14.83 -26.22 0.42
C VAL A 381 -14.16 -27.57 0.63
N ARG A 382 -14.01 -27.96 1.90
CA ARG A 382 -13.44 -29.24 2.30
C ARG A 382 -14.50 -30.11 2.95
N ALA A 383 -14.41 -31.42 2.72
CA ALA A 383 -15.39 -32.40 3.16
C ALA A 383 -14.71 -33.75 3.48
N PHE A 384 -15.40 -34.61 4.24
CA PHE A 384 -15.08 -36.03 4.25
C PHE A 384 -15.49 -36.67 2.92
N ALA A 385 -14.96 -37.86 2.66
CA ALA A 385 -15.31 -38.61 1.46
C ALA A 385 -15.69 -40.05 1.78
N TYR A 386 -16.52 -40.62 0.92
CA TYR A 386 -17.02 -41.97 1.01
C TYR A 386 -16.90 -42.67 -0.36
N PRO A 387 -16.79 -44.00 -0.40
CA PRO A 387 -17.08 -44.77 -1.60
C PRO A 387 -18.50 -44.53 -2.11
N ASN A 388 -18.69 -44.62 -3.43
CA ASN A 388 -20.00 -44.45 -4.07
C ASN A 388 -21.06 -45.48 -3.62
N SER A 389 -20.64 -46.63 -3.09
CA SER A 389 -21.52 -47.70 -2.60
C SER A 389 -22.04 -47.47 -1.17
N THR A 390 -21.56 -46.45 -0.47
CA THR A 390 -21.88 -46.26 0.95
C THR A 390 -23.30 -45.77 1.21
N ARG A 391 -23.81 -46.14 2.39
CA ARG A 391 -25.09 -45.67 2.94
C ARG A 391 -24.92 -44.78 4.17
N TRP A 392 -23.68 -44.68 4.68
CA TRP A 392 -23.35 -44.02 5.94
C TRP A 392 -23.51 -42.50 5.90
N ASN A 393 -23.40 -41.90 4.71
CA ASN A 393 -23.66 -40.48 4.46
C ASN A 393 -25.02 -40.02 5.00
N ALA A 394 -26.07 -40.85 4.86
CA ALA A 394 -27.41 -40.53 5.36
C ALA A 394 -27.49 -40.39 6.89
N LEU A 395 -26.51 -40.96 7.61
CA LEU A 395 -26.41 -40.93 9.06
C LEU A 395 -25.43 -39.86 9.54
N PHE A 396 -24.26 -39.75 8.89
CA PHE A 396 -23.18 -38.88 9.30
C PHE A 396 -23.35 -37.44 8.84
N ASP A 397 -23.79 -37.20 7.59
CA ASP A 397 -23.85 -35.85 7.02
C ASP A 397 -24.77 -34.91 7.80
N PRO A 398 -25.96 -35.33 8.30
CA PRO A 398 -26.78 -34.47 9.16
C PRO A 398 -26.09 -34.10 10.47
N GLN A 399 -25.29 -35.01 11.04
CA GLN A 399 -24.56 -34.75 12.29
C GLN A 399 -23.37 -33.82 12.06
N LEU A 400 -22.64 -34.02 10.97
CA LEU A 400 -21.56 -33.14 10.55
C LEU A 400 -22.11 -31.74 10.26
N LEU A 401 -23.25 -31.63 9.58
CA LEU A 401 -23.89 -30.34 9.30
C LEU A 401 -24.26 -29.62 10.60
N ASN A 402 -24.85 -30.31 11.58
CA ASN A 402 -25.14 -29.72 12.89
C ASN A 402 -23.87 -29.21 13.61
N MET A 403 -22.71 -29.88 13.43
CA MET A 403 -21.44 -29.41 13.99
C MET A 403 -20.93 -28.16 13.29
N VAL A 404 -21.09 -28.09 11.97
CA VAL A 404 -20.75 -26.91 11.15
C VAL A 404 -21.61 -25.72 11.57
N GLU A 405 -22.93 -25.90 11.61
CA GLU A 405 -23.90 -24.88 12.01
C GLU A 405 -23.72 -24.44 13.47
N GLY A 406 -23.36 -25.38 14.35
CA GLY A 406 -23.00 -25.09 15.74
C GLY A 406 -21.65 -24.39 15.92
N GLY A 407 -20.86 -24.22 14.86
CA GLY A 407 -19.55 -23.57 14.91
C GLY A 407 -18.46 -24.39 15.61
N LEU A 408 -18.70 -25.67 15.90
CA LEU A 408 -17.77 -26.55 16.62
C LEU A 408 -16.46 -26.72 15.84
N ILE A 409 -16.53 -26.90 14.52
CA ILE A 409 -15.35 -27.09 13.67
C ILE A 409 -14.46 -25.85 13.70
N LYS A 410 -15.05 -24.66 13.52
CA LYS A 410 -14.33 -23.39 13.57
C LYS A 410 -13.70 -23.14 14.94
N PHE A 411 -14.39 -23.52 16.01
CA PHE A 411 -13.86 -23.45 17.37
C PHE A 411 -12.65 -24.38 17.55
N LYS A 412 -12.77 -25.65 17.14
CA LYS A 412 -11.70 -26.65 17.26
C LYS A 412 -10.45 -26.32 16.47
N LEU A 413 -10.60 -25.74 15.28
CA LEU A 413 -9.47 -25.24 14.48
C LEU A 413 -8.68 -24.11 15.17
N LEU A 414 -9.31 -23.36 16.10
CA LEU A 414 -8.71 -22.21 16.77
C LEU A 414 -8.43 -22.44 18.27
N GLU A 415 -8.79 -23.61 18.83
CA GLU A 415 -8.80 -23.87 20.27
C GLU A 415 -7.42 -23.66 20.93
N ASN A 416 -6.35 -24.02 20.22
CA ASN A 416 -4.97 -23.94 20.70
C ASN A 416 -4.21 -22.67 20.24
N LEU A 417 -4.90 -21.74 19.58
CA LEU A 417 -4.33 -20.51 19.06
C LEU A 417 -4.74 -19.29 19.90
N PRO A 418 -3.88 -18.28 20.04
CA PRO A 418 -4.26 -17.04 20.69
C PRO A 418 -5.35 -16.31 19.91
N LYS A 419 -6.26 -15.61 20.60
CA LYS A 419 -7.29 -14.77 19.96
C LYS A 419 -6.71 -13.54 19.24
N ALA A 420 -5.47 -13.16 19.56
CA ALA A 420 -4.79 -12.03 18.94
C ALA A 420 -4.05 -12.45 17.66
N GLU A 421 -3.94 -11.55 16.69
CA GLU A 421 -3.22 -11.78 15.45
C GLU A 421 -1.74 -12.06 15.74
N ILE A 422 -1.24 -13.21 15.29
CA ILE A 422 0.14 -13.63 15.48
C ILE A 422 1.00 -12.90 14.44
N CYS A 423 2.02 -12.15 14.90
CA CYS A 423 2.95 -11.43 14.03
C CYS A 423 2.26 -10.45 13.04
N PRO A 424 1.52 -9.43 13.52
CA PRO A 424 0.79 -8.52 12.66
C PRO A 424 1.71 -7.78 11.68
N GLN A 425 1.15 -7.38 10.53
CA GLN A 425 1.91 -6.59 9.54
C GLN A 425 2.34 -5.22 10.08
N ASN A 426 1.57 -4.67 11.01
CA ASN A 426 1.94 -3.48 11.77
C ASN A 426 2.40 -3.94 13.15
N LEU A 427 3.70 -3.87 13.44
CA LEU A 427 4.22 -4.04 14.80
C LEU A 427 3.87 -2.77 15.59
N GLY A 428 2.60 -2.66 15.98
CA GLY A 428 1.97 -1.45 16.50
C GLY A 428 2.38 -1.07 17.92
N GLY A 429 3.69 -0.94 18.19
CA GLY A 429 4.14 -0.64 19.56
C GLY A 429 5.52 -0.04 19.72
N THR A 430 6.31 0.16 18.68
CA THR A 430 7.59 0.85 18.81
C THR A 430 7.65 2.03 17.84
N GLU A 431 7.71 3.23 18.41
CA GLU A 431 7.99 4.45 17.65
C GLU A 431 9.23 4.19 16.78
N ARG A 432 9.05 4.26 15.46
CA ARG A 432 10.14 4.06 14.52
C ARG A 432 11.08 5.26 14.61
N GLN A 433 12.32 5.03 15.02
CA GLN A 433 13.37 6.04 14.89
C GLN A 433 13.73 6.24 13.42
N LEU A 434 13.80 7.51 13.01
CA LEU A 434 14.24 7.92 11.67
C LEU A 434 15.69 7.50 11.44
N LYS A 435 15.96 6.80 10.33
CA LYS A 435 17.31 6.41 9.92
C LYS A 435 17.81 7.30 8.79
N ASN A 436 19.13 7.45 8.66
CA ASN A 436 19.72 8.16 7.52
C ASN A 436 19.28 7.63 6.16
N ARG A 437 18.96 6.33 6.07
CA ARG A 437 18.41 5.72 4.85
C ARG A 437 17.09 6.38 4.41
N ASP A 438 16.27 6.84 5.34
CA ASP A 438 14.97 7.46 5.06
C ASP A 438 15.13 8.88 4.49
N LEU A 439 16.27 9.53 4.73
CA LEU A 439 16.59 10.90 4.30
C LEU A 439 17.46 10.95 3.03
N VAL A 440 17.86 9.81 2.47
CA VAL A 440 18.75 9.73 1.29
C VAL A 440 18.19 10.53 0.11
N MET A 441 16.88 10.44 -0.14
CA MET A 441 16.25 11.18 -1.23
C MET A 441 16.41 12.69 -1.08
N THR A 442 16.25 13.22 0.15
CA THR A 442 16.44 14.64 0.45
C THR A 442 17.88 15.07 0.17
N TYR A 443 18.87 14.25 0.54
CA TYR A 443 20.28 14.52 0.24
C TYR A 443 20.56 14.51 -1.27
N LEU A 444 19.99 13.56 -2.03
CA LEU A 444 20.13 13.50 -3.48
C LEU A 444 19.52 14.73 -4.16
N VAL A 445 18.31 15.15 -3.75
CA VAL A 445 17.66 16.36 -4.29
C VAL A 445 18.52 17.60 -4.02
N MET A 446 19.05 17.75 -2.81
CA MET A 446 19.94 18.88 -2.48
C MET A 446 21.20 18.89 -3.35
N LEU A 447 21.87 17.74 -3.50
CA LEU A 447 23.09 17.61 -4.30
C LEU A 447 22.83 17.92 -5.78
N THR A 448 21.75 17.38 -6.35
CA THR A 448 21.35 17.70 -7.72
C THR A 448 21.02 19.19 -7.91
N GLY A 449 20.39 19.84 -6.92
CA GLY A 449 20.14 21.28 -6.92
C GLY A 449 21.42 22.12 -6.93
N PHE A 450 22.42 21.76 -6.12
CA PHE A 450 23.71 22.45 -6.14
C PHE A 450 24.47 22.23 -7.45
N CYS A 451 24.51 21.00 -7.96
CA CYS A 451 25.17 20.70 -9.23
C CYS A 451 24.53 21.45 -10.40
N THR A 452 23.20 21.50 -10.47
CA THR A 452 22.47 22.23 -11.52
C THR A 452 22.69 23.74 -11.40
N SER A 453 22.65 24.31 -10.20
CA SER A 453 22.96 25.73 -9.96
C SER A 453 24.38 26.11 -10.41
N ILE A 454 25.37 25.29 -10.06
CA ILE A 454 26.76 25.48 -10.48
C ILE A 454 26.88 25.41 -12.00
N ALA A 455 26.23 24.42 -12.64
CA ALA A 455 26.24 24.28 -14.09
C ALA A 455 25.62 25.49 -14.81
N VAL A 456 24.48 25.99 -14.31
CA VAL A 456 23.83 27.19 -14.84
C VAL A 456 24.72 28.41 -14.68
N PHE A 457 25.32 28.61 -13.50
CA PHE A 457 26.24 29.72 -13.24
C PHE A 457 27.43 29.73 -14.20
N PHE A 458 28.08 28.58 -14.42
CA PHE A 458 29.17 28.47 -15.39
C PHE A 458 28.69 28.67 -16.82
N SER A 459 27.50 28.19 -17.19
CA SER A 459 26.92 28.41 -18.51
C SER A 459 26.62 29.89 -18.78
N GLU A 460 26.11 30.62 -17.78
CA GLU A 460 25.86 32.06 -17.87
C GLU A 460 27.17 32.84 -17.97
N MET A 461 28.16 32.50 -17.16
CA MET A 461 29.48 33.12 -17.21
C MET A 461 30.14 32.88 -18.58
N PHE A 462 30.05 31.67 -19.10
CA PHE A 462 30.58 31.33 -20.42
C PHE A 462 29.84 32.08 -21.54
N ALA A 463 28.51 32.13 -21.49
CA ALA A 463 27.70 32.87 -22.45
C ALA A 463 28.01 34.38 -22.43
N ARG A 464 28.19 34.97 -21.24
CA ARG A 464 28.60 36.38 -21.08
C ARG A 464 29.98 36.62 -21.71
N ILE A 465 30.97 35.77 -21.41
CA ILE A 465 32.33 35.88 -21.97
C ILE A 465 32.31 35.72 -23.50
N MET A 466 31.53 34.79 -24.04
CA MET A 466 31.38 34.62 -25.49
C MET A 466 30.72 35.83 -26.14
N ASN A 467 29.68 36.38 -25.52
CA ASN A 467 28.96 37.53 -26.05
C ASN A 467 29.83 38.80 -26.03
N GLU A 468 30.59 39.02 -24.95
CA GLU A 468 31.58 40.10 -24.87
C GLU A 468 32.69 39.95 -25.92
N ARG A 469 33.20 38.74 -26.14
CA ARG A 469 34.20 38.48 -27.20
C ARG A 469 33.63 38.70 -28.60
N LYS A 470 32.36 38.34 -28.83
CA LYS A 470 31.68 38.56 -30.11
C LYS A 470 31.45 40.06 -30.35
N LEU A 471 30.95 40.77 -29.34
CA LEU A 471 30.77 42.22 -29.38
C LEU A 471 32.09 42.96 -29.58
N ALA A 472 33.17 42.54 -28.90
CA ALA A 472 34.51 43.12 -29.08
C ALA A 472 35.11 42.85 -30.46
N LYS A 473 34.79 41.71 -31.10
CA LYS A 473 35.16 41.45 -32.51
C LYS A 473 34.37 42.35 -33.47
N GLU A 474 33.05 42.44 -33.30
CA GLU A 474 32.19 43.31 -34.12
C GLU A 474 32.58 44.80 -34.00
N LEU A 475 32.88 45.28 -32.79
CA LEU A 475 33.39 46.64 -32.55
C LEU A 475 34.77 46.90 -33.18
N LYS A 476 35.61 45.87 -33.29
CA LYS A 476 36.95 45.95 -33.89
C LYS A 476 36.90 45.90 -35.43
N GLU A 477 35.87 45.30 -36.01
CA GLU A 477 35.60 45.35 -37.45
C GLU A 477 34.97 46.68 -37.88
N LEU A 478 34.17 47.31 -37.01
CA LEU A 478 33.57 48.63 -37.26
C LEU A 478 34.56 49.80 -37.11
N ASN A 479 35.56 49.69 -36.22
CA ASN A 479 36.55 50.73 -35.98
C ASN A 479 37.95 50.24 -36.40
N GLY A 480 38.44 50.71 -37.55
CA GLY A 480 39.79 50.44 -38.06
C GLY A 480 40.92 50.81 -37.07
N PRO A 481 42.17 50.39 -37.32
CA PRO A 481 43.21 50.35 -36.30
C PRO A 481 43.72 51.76 -35.98
N GLY A 482 43.26 52.35 -34.88
CA GLY A 482 43.91 53.53 -34.30
C GLY A 482 43.00 54.51 -33.59
N LEU A 483 42.40 54.14 -32.45
CA LEU A 483 42.13 55.08 -31.36
C LEU A 483 41.95 54.29 -30.05
N LYS A 484 42.71 54.63 -29.00
CA LYS A 484 42.48 54.12 -27.64
C LYS A 484 41.26 54.84 -27.06
N LEU A 485 40.20 54.12 -26.72
CA LEU A 485 39.12 54.69 -25.90
C LEU A 485 39.67 55.04 -24.50
N PRO A 486 39.29 56.18 -23.90
CA PRO A 486 39.56 56.43 -22.49
C PRO A 486 38.78 55.41 -21.64
N PRO A 487 39.17 55.16 -20.37
CA PRO A 487 38.48 54.24 -19.49
C PRO A 487 37.19 54.90 -19.01
N GLU A 488 36.20 54.99 -19.89
CA GLU A 488 34.86 55.31 -19.45
C GLU A 488 34.34 54.05 -18.75
N LYS A 489 34.10 54.17 -17.43
CA LYS A 489 33.38 53.17 -16.66
C LYS A 489 32.10 52.88 -17.40
N ILE A 490 32.11 51.76 -18.08
CA ILE A 490 30.97 51.21 -18.77
C ILE A 490 29.91 50.90 -17.71
N THR A 491 29.08 51.89 -17.44
CA THR A 491 27.87 51.74 -16.65
C THR A 491 26.81 51.30 -17.64
N TYR A 492 26.90 50.05 -18.13
CA TYR A 492 25.74 49.38 -18.69
C TYR A 492 24.85 48.96 -17.52
N LEU A 493 24.25 49.94 -16.84
CA LEU A 493 22.96 49.71 -16.21
C LEU A 493 21.98 49.52 -17.36
N SER A 494 21.90 48.27 -17.81
CA SER A 494 20.83 47.77 -18.64
C SER A 494 19.51 48.19 -17.99
N LYS A 495 18.89 49.22 -18.56
CA LYS A 495 17.53 49.60 -18.29
C LYS A 495 16.64 48.58 -19.00
N GLY A 496 16.60 47.36 -18.47
CA GLY A 496 15.82 46.26 -19.05
C GLY A 496 16.41 44.86 -18.98
N VAL A 497 17.16 44.50 -17.92
CA VAL A 497 17.49 43.10 -17.65
C VAL A 497 16.90 42.68 -16.31
N SER A 498 16.17 41.56 -16.38
CA SER A 498 15.42 40.84 -15.37
C SER A 498 16.31 40.19 -14.31
N ASP A 499 17.20 40.96 -13.67
CA ASP A 499 17.84 40.48 -12.45
C ASP A 499 16.82 40.60 -11.32
N SER A 500 16.33 39.45 -10.83
CA SER A 500 15.52 39.41 -9.62
C SER A 500 16.36 39.94 -8.45
N PRO A 501 15.96 41.04 -7.78
CA PRO A 501 16.63 41.45 -6.56
C PRO A 501 16.48 40.32 -5.52
N PRO A 502 17.50 40.07 -4.68
CA PRO A 502 17.36 39.11 -3.60
C PRO A 502 16.20 39.52 -2.67
N PRO A 503 15.57 38.56 -1.96
CA PRO A 503 14.48 38.87 -1.04
C PRO A 503 14.88 39.98 -0.06
N PRO A 504 13.94 40.85 0.33
CA PRO A 504 14.20 42.14 0.95
C PRO A 504 14.47 41.93 2.44
N TYR A 505 15.60 41.34 2.78
CA TYR A 505 16.20 41.61 4.10
C TYR A 505 17.02 42.90 4.06
N ALA A 506 17.43 43.37 2.87
CA ALA A 506 18.28 44.55 2.71
C ALA A 506 17.52 45.88 2.44
N GLU A 507 16.25 45.84 2.02
CA GLU A 507 15.52 47.07 1.64
C GLU A 507 14.89 47.86 2.80
N ILE A 508 14.93 47.34 4.03
CA ILE A 508 14.48 48.11 5.20
C ILE A 508 15.43 49.30 5.49
N PHE A 509 16.69 49.25 5.03
CA PHE A 509 17.72 50.21 5.44
C PHE A 509 18.28 51.12 4.32
N SER A 510 17.93 50.91 3.04
CA SER A 510 18.62 51.60 1.93
C SER A 510 17.81 52.66 1.17
N ARG A 511 16.56 52.96 1.56
CA ARG A 511 15.68 53.82 0.74
C ARG A 511 15.93 55.34 0.79
N HIS A 512 17.09 55.81 1.27
CA HIS A 512 17.33 57.26 1.45
C HIS A 512 18.59 57.85 0.82
N THR A 513 19.28 57.14 -0.07
CA THR A 513 20.39 57.73 -0.83
C THR A 513 20.00 57.94 -2.30
N SER A 514 19.73 59.21 -2.65
CA SER A 514 19.74 59.82 -4.00
C SER A 514 18.38 60.24 -4.61
N GLY A 515 18.04 61.53 -4.44
CA GLY A 515 17.88 62.46 -5.59
C GLY A 515 16.53 62.61 -6.31
N MET A 516 15.77 63.64 -5.90
CA MET A 516 15.00 64.61 -6.71
C MET A 516 13.83 64.20 -7.66
N ILE A 517 12.70 64.90 -7.42
CA ILE A 517 11.58 65.29 -8.30
C ILE A 517 10.36 64.36 -8.34
N GLY A 518 9.21 64.90 -7.88
CA GLY A 518 7.87 64.42 -8.22
C GLY A 518 6.83 64.57 -7.11
N ALA A 519 6.34 65.79 -6.88
CA ALA A 519 5.24 66.06 -5.95
C ALA A 519 3.89 65.55 -6.51
N LYS A 520 3.25 64.60 -5.79
CA LYS A 520 1.81 64.52 -5.45
C LYS A 520 1.45 63.11 -4.99
N GLY A 521 1.21 62.96 -3.69
CA GLY A 521 0.59 61.77 -3.10
C GLY A 521 -0.92 61.98 -2.93
N MET A 522 -1.69 60.99 -3.37
CA MET A 522 -3.15 60.91 -3.40
C MET A 522 -3.77 60.56 -2.03
N PHE A 523 -3.32 61.21 -0.95
CA PHE A 523 -4.03 61.23 0.32
C PHE A 523 -3.73 62.55 1.02
N GLY A 524 -4.79 63.33 1.24
CA GLY A 524 -4.71 64.65 1.84
C GLY A 524 -4.14 64.61 3.25
N SER A 525 -2.89 65.04 3.37
CA SER A 525 -2.38 65.78 4.51
C SER A 525 -1.37 66.76 3.95
N GLN A 526 -1.75 68.04 3.91
CA GLN A 526 -0.78 69.11 3.74
C GLN A 526 0.19 69.03 4.93
N ILE A 527 1.34 68.39 4.74
CA ILE A 527 2.48 68.68 5.59
C ILE A 527 3.03 70.00 5.06
N VAL A 528 2.47 71.05 5.64
CA VAL A 528 3.02 72.39 5.69
C VAL A 528 4.55 72.29 5.85
N THR A 529 5.29 72.68 4.81
CA THR A 529 6.68 73.10 4.95
C THR A 529 6.65 74.47 5.61
N ASP A 530 6.49 74.47 6.92
CA ASP A 530 6.80 75.62 7.76
C ASP A 530 7.96 75.23 8.67
N GLY A 531 8.83 76.19 8.92
CA GLY A 531 10.26 76.01 9.19
C GLY A 531 10.64 75.05 10.32
N ASP A 532 11.89 74.57 10.20
CA ASP A 532 12.75 74.01 11.25
C ASP A 532 12.72 72.50 11.58
N ALA A 533 12.11 71.63 10.78
CA ALA A 533 12.25 70.17 10.95
C ALA A 533 12.86 69.46 9.72
N ALA A 534 14.00 68.79 9.89
CA ALA A 534 14.69 68.00 8.85
C ALA A 534 14.91 66.55 9.32
N ARG A 535 14.63 65.55 8.45
CA ARG A 535 14.87 64.14 8.77
C ARG A 535 16.33 63.77 8.49
N GLN A 536 17.03 63.20 9.46
CA GLN A 536 18.45 62.85 9.35
C GLN A 536 18.73 61.47 9.96
N MET A 537 19.55 60.68 9.27
CA MET A 537 19.98 59.36 9.73
C MET A 537 21.34 59.49 10.45
N ILE A 538 21.39 59.08 11.72
CA ILE A 538 22.61 59.14 12.55
C ILE A 538 22.83 57.75 13.15
N ASN A 539 24.01 57.17 12.91
CA ASN A 539 24.40 55.83 13.40
C ASN A 539 23.35 54.72 13.11
N GLY A 540 22.73 54.75 11.93
CA GLY A 540 21.77 53.72 11.50
C GLY A 540 20.38 53.81 12.11
N ARG A 541 20.02 54.93 12.77
CA ARG A 541 18.65 55.23 13.22
C ARG A 541 18.14 56.55 12.63
N ASP A 542 16.86 56.58 12.32
CA ASP A 542 16.18 57.75 11.79
C ASP A 542 15.73 58.69 12.92
N TYR A 543 16.14 59.96 12.82
CA TYR A 543 15.74 61.03 13.72
C TYR A 543 15.06 62.16 12.95
N MET A 544 14.04 62.74 13.55
CA MET A 544 13.53 64.04 13.14
C MET A 544 14.30 65.10 13.94
N VAL A 545 15.04 65.95 13.23
CA VAL A 545 15.85 67.02 13.81
C VAL A 545 15.02 68.29 13.79
N VAL A 546 14.58 68.73 14.95
CA VAL A 546 13.84 69.99 15.10
C VAL A 546 14.83 71.03 15.64
N LYS A 547 15.01 72.13 14.91
CA LYS A 547 15.81 73.26 15.38
C LYS A 547 14.96 74.10 16.33
N GLU A 548 15.50 74.40 17.50
CA GLU A 548 14.84 75.36 18.40
C GLU A 548 14.94 76.77 17.83
N LYS A 549 13.88 77.56 17.98
CA LYS A 549 13.74 78.93 17.41
C LYS A 549 14.84 79.93 17.83
N ASN A 550 15.68 79.58 18.81
CA ASN A 550 16.78 80.41 19.31
C ASN A 550 18.15 80.04 18.71
N GLY A 551 18.22 79.10 17.76
CA GLY A 551 19.40 78.87 16.91
C GLY A 551 20.62 78.19 17.55
N ILE A 552 20.56 77.81 18.84
CA ILE A 552 21.72 77.30 19.59
C ILE A 552 21.62 75.78 19.88
N GLY A 553 20.48 75.14 19.63
CA GLY A 553 20.29 73.71 19.85
C GLY A 553 19.40 73.03 18.81
N SER A 554 19.72 71.78 18.47
CA SER A 554 18.88 70.89 17.66
C SER A 554 18.45 69.69 18.49
N GLN A 555 17.14 69.46 18.61
CA GLN A 555 16.58 68.32 19.32
C GLN A 555 16.35 67.14 18.37
N LEU A 556 16.83 65.95 18.75
CA LEU A 556 16.70 64.73 17.96
C LEU A 556 15.53 63.88 18.49
N ILE A 557 14.50 63.70 17.69
CA ILE A 557 13.34 62.85 18.03
C ILE A 557 13.48 61.52 17.27
N PRO A 558 13.67 60.37 17.95
CA PRO A 558 13.80 59.09 17.27
C PRO A 558 12.47 58.65 16.65
N MET A 559 12.49 58.36 15.36
CA MET A 559 11.32 57.85 14.62
C MET A 559 11.28 56.32 14.79
N ARG A 560 10.43 55.81 15.69
CA ARG A 560 10.29 54.36 15.91
C ARG A 560 9.75 53.67 14.64
N ALA A 561 10.47 52.65 14.16
CA ALA A 561 9.93 51.65 13.25
C ALA A 561 8.83 50.84 13.97
N PRO A 562 7.73 50.46 13.28
CA PRO A 562 6.69 49.61 13.84
C PRO A 562 7.19 48.16 13.89
N SER A 563 8.09 47.86 14.83
CA SER A 563 8.50 46.49 15.16
C SER A 563 8.47 46.21 16.67
N ALA A 564 8.13 47.22 17.49
CA ALA A 564 7.99 47.07 18.94
C ALA A 564 6.56 46.79 19.42
N ALA A 565 5.54 46.81 18.55
CA ALA A 565 4.15 46.51 18.94
C ALA A 565 3.86 44.99 19.06
N ILE A 566 4.73 44.13 18.53
CA ILE A 566 4.56 42.66 18.58
C ILE A 566 5.33 42.04 19.76
N PHE A 567 6.28 42.75 20.37
CA PHE A 567 7.08 42.25 21.50
C PHE A 567 6.54 42.62 22.89
N GLN A 568 5.44 43.37 22.98
CA GLN A 568 4.86 43.78 24.27
C GLN A 568 3.79 42.82 24.84
N TYR A 569 3.52 41.68 24.19
CA TYR A 569 2.56 40.67 24.69
C TYR A 569 3.15 39.29 25.01
N THR A 570 4.48 39.13 25.04
CA THR A 570 5.09 37.82 25.36
C THR A 570 5.71 37.71 26.75
N TYR A 571 5.66 38.75 27.61
CA TYR A 571 6.04 38.61 29.02
C TYR A 571 5.29 39.61 29.91
N THR A 572 4.13 39.20 30.43
CA THR A 572 3.61 39.62 31.75
C THR A 572 2.66 38.53 32.25
N ASN A 573 3.03 37.90 33.37
CA ASN A 573 2.31 37.00 34.29
C ASN A 573 0.97 36.39 33.88
#